data_AF-H9FG62-F1
#
_entry.id   AF-H9FG62-F1
#
_cell.length_a   1.000
_cell.length_b   1.000
_cell.length_c   1.000
_cell.angle_alpha   90.00
_cell.angle_beta   90.00
_cell.angle_gamma   90.00
#
_symmetry.space_group_name_H-M   'P 1'
#
loop_
_entity.id
_entity.type
_entity.pdbx_description
1 polymer ?
#
loop_
_entity_poly.entity_id
_entity_poly.type
_entity_poly.pdbx_seq_one_letter_code
_entity_poly.pdbx_strand_id
1 'polypeptide(L)'
;NILIESSKSASGNAEYQVSGILDFDDMSYGYYVFELAITIMYMMIESKNPIQVGGHVLAGFESITPLTAVEKGALFLLVCSRFCQSLVMAAYSCQLYPENKDYFMVTAKTGWKHLQQMFDMGQ
;
A
#
# COMPACT_ATOMS: atom_id res chain seq x y z
N ASN A 1 -6.73 7.16 -6.12
CA ASN A 1 -5.60 7.83 -6.82
C ASN A 1 -5.30 7.23 -8.21
N ILE A 2 -5.89 6.09 -8.62
CA ILE A 2 -5.70 5.51 -9.96
C ILE A 2 -7.05 5.45 -10.66
N LEU A 3 -7.14 5.98 -11.88
CA LEU A 3 -8.31 5.86 -12.75
C LEU A 3 -8.13 4.65 -13.66
N ILE A 4 -9.20 3.88 -13.82
CA ILE A 4 -9.21 2.66 -14.63
C ILE A 4 -10.35 2.74 -15.64
N GLU A 5 -10.05 2.49 -16.90
CA GLU A 5 -11.03 2.23 -17.95
C GLU A 5 -11.19 0.73 -18.16
N SER A 6 -12.44 0.27 -18.26
CA SER A 6 -12.74 -1.12 -18.59
C SER A 6 -12.99 -1.24 -20.09
N SER A 7 -12.33 -2.22 -20.70
CA SER A 7 -12.62 -2.66 -22.06
C SER A 7 -13.10 -4.11 -22.04
N LYS A 8 -13.91 -4.48 -23.02
CA LYS A 8 -14.28 -5.88 -23.23
C LYS A 8 -13.26 -6.47 -24.19
N SER A 9 -12.47 -7.42 -23.70
CA SER A 9 -11.59 -8.22 -24.55
C SER A 9 -12.42 -9.16 -25.44
N ALA A 10 -11.83 -9.60 -26.56
CA ALA A 10 -12.46 -10.56 -27.48
C ALA A 10 -12.77 -11.92 -26.81
N SER A 11 -12.13 -12.23 -25.66
CA SER A 11 -12.34 -13.44 -24.87
C SER A 11 -13.47 -13.32 -23.83
N GLY A 12 -14.12 -12.16 -23.72
CA GLY A 12 -15.23 -11.92 -22.79
C GLY A 12 -14.79 -11.56 -21.36
N ASN A 13 -13.48 -11.57 -21.08
CA ASN A 13 -12.93 -11.09 -19.81
C ASN A 13 -12.86 -9.56 -19.80
N ALA A 14 -13.16 -8.95 -18.65
CA ALA A 14 -12.93 -7.52 -18.45
C ALA A 14 -11.42 -7.26 -18.43
N GLU A 15 -10.95 -6.42 -19.36
CA GLU A 15 -9.61 -5.86 -19.33
C GLU A 15 -9.68 -4.47 -18.69
N TYR A 16 -8.68 -4.18 -17.87
CA TYR A 16 -8.59 -2.92 -17.13
C TYR A 16 -7.31 -2.21 -17.55
N GLN A 17 -7.45 -0.97 -18.02
CA GLN A 17 -6.34 -0.11 -18.39
C GLN A 17 -6.29 1.11 -17.47
N VAL A 18 -5.10 1.45 -16.97
CA VAL A 18 -4.90 2.70 -16.24
C VAL A 18 -5.04 3.87 -17.20
N SER A 19 -6.00 4.76 -16.94
CA SER A 19 -6.27 5.95 -17.76
C SER A 19 -5.78 7.25 -17.12
N GLY A 20 -5.44 7.25 -15.83
CA GLY A 20 -4.94 8.43 -15.15
C GLY A 20 -4.49 8.17 -13.72
N ILE A 21 -3.70 9.11 -13.20
CA ILE A 21 -3.23 9.16 -11.81
C ILE A 21 -3.61 10.54 -11.25
N LEU A 22 -4.10 10.56 -10.02
CA LEU A 22 -4.59 11.76 -9.31
C LEU A 22 -3.96 11.86 -7.92
N ASP A 23 -4.31 12.93 -7.19
CA ASP A 23 -3.95 13.17 -5.78
C ASP A 23 -2.44 13.31 -5.56
N PHE A 24 -1.90 14.38 -6.15
CA PHE A 24 -0.48 14.70 -6.21
C PHE A 24 0.03 15.60 -5.08
N ASP A 25 -0.85 16.02 -4.16
CA ASP A 25 -0.52 16.99 -3.10
C ASP A 25 0.50 16.48 -2.07
N ASP A 26 0.61 15.16 -1.92
CA ASP A 26 1.58 14.51 -1.02
C ASP A 26 2.86 14.05 -1.73
N MET A 27 3.08 14.46 -2.99
CA MET A 27 4.29 14.08 -3.71
C MET A 27 5.55 14.67 -3.10
N SER A 28 6.61 13.87 -3.08
CA SER A 28 7.94 14.28 -2.65
C SER A 28 9.02 13.61 -3.49
N TYR A 29 10.23 14.17 -3.47
CA TYR A 29 11.40 13.51 -4.06
C TYR A 29 11.98 12.51 -3.06
N GLY A 30 12.07 11.25 -3.47
CA GLY A 30 12.57 10.17 -2.63
C GLY A 30 12.93 8.91 -3.43
N TYR A 31 13.25 7.84 -2.71
CA TYR A 31 13.58 6.55 -3.31
C TYR A 31 12.32 5.78 -3.70
N TYR A 32 12.32 5.14 -4.87
CA TYR A 32 11.15 4.38 -5.35
C TYR A 32 10.73 3.24 -4.42
N VAL A 33 11.67 2.67 -3.64
CA VAL A 33 11.35 1.63 -2.64
C VAL A 33 10.35 2.13 -1.58
N PHE A 34 10.30 3.43 -1.30
CA PHE A 34 9.31 4.01 -0.38
C PHE A 34 7.90 3.97 -0.97
N GLU A 35 7.74 4.33 -2.24
CA GLU A 35 6.45 4.23 -2.96
C GLU A 35 5.98 2.78 -3.08
N LEU A 36 6.92 1.85 -3.29
CA LEU A 36 6.63 0.42 -3.29
C LEU A 36 6.14 -0.05 -1.92
N ALA A 37 6.80 0.34 -0.83
CA ALA A 37 6.38 -0.01 0.52
C ALA A 37 4.98 0.55 0.86
N ILE A 38 4.70 1.79 0.45
CA ILE A 38 3.38 2.43 0.59
C ILE A 38 2.31 1.63 -0.16
N THR A 39 2.57 1.30 -1.42
CA THR A 39 1.63 0.54 -2.25
C THR A 39 1.38 -0.85 -1.68
N ILE A 40 2.42 -1.58 -1.27
CA ILE A 40 2.29 -2.89 -0.63
C ILE A 40 1.42 -2.79 0.62
N MET A 41 1.69 -1.84 1.51
CA MET A 41 0.91 -1.66 2.74
C MET A 41 -0.58 -1.46 2.45
N TYR A 42 -0.94 -0.57 1.52
CA TYR A 42 -2.35 -0.35 1.18
C TYR A 42 -2.99 -1.57 0.50
N MET A 43 -2.27 -2.28 -0.36
CA MET A 43 -2.80 -3.52 -0.94
C MET A 43 -3.01 -4.60 0.13
N MET A 44 -2.13 -4.68 1.13
CA MET A 44 -2.30 -5.59 2.27
C MET A 44 -3.57 -5.28 3.07
N ILE A 45 -3.94 -4.00 3.22
CA ILE A 45 -5.17 -3.58 3.91
C ILE A 45 -6.42 -4.04 3.15
N GLU A 46 -6.43 -3.90 1.82
CA GLU A 46 -7.58 -4.22 0.97
C GLU A 46 -7.73 -5.73 0.68
N SER A 47 -6.63 -6.48 0.74
CA SER A 47 -6.60 -7.90 0.40
C SER A 47 -6.99 -8.80 1.56
N LYS A 48 -7.73 -9.86 1.25
CA LYS A 48 -7.97 -10.98 2.19
C LYS A 48 -6.70 -11.80 2.47
N ASN A 49 -5.72 -11.73 1.57
CA ASN A 49 -4.44 -12.44 1.66
C ASN A 49 -3.28 -11.40 1.67
N PRO A 50 -3.05 -10.72 2.80
CA PRO A 50 -2.16 -9.55 2.88
C PRO A 50 -0.72 -9.87 2.45
N ILE A 51 -0.13 -10.93 3.00
CA ILE A 51 1.27 -11.28 2.66
C ILE A 51 1.42 -11.62 1.17
N GLN A 52 0.47 -12.38 0.62
CA GLN A 52 0.53 -12.80 -0.78
C GLN A 52 0.41 -11.62 -1.75
N VAL A 53 -0.49 -10.66 -1.46
CA VAL A 53 -0.64 -9.49 -2.34
C VAL A 53 0.61 -8.61 -2.34
N GLY A 54 1.33 -8.51 -1.21
CA GLY A 54 2.61 -7.82 -1.16
C GLY A 54 3.63 -8.43 -2.13
N GLY A 55 3.67 -9.76 -2.22
CA GLY A 55 4.49 -10.49 -3.19
C GLY A 55 4.10 -10.22 -4.64
N HIS A 56 2.79 -10.15 -4.95
CA HIS A 56 2.32 -9.82 -6.30
C HIS A 56 2.71 -8.40 -6.73
N VAL A 57 2.55 -7.42 -5.83
CA VAL A 57 2.94 -6.03 -6.09
C VAL A 57 4.46 -5.94 -6.33
N LEU A 58 5.26 -6.58 -5.47
CA LEU A 58 6.71 -6.63 -5.62
C LEU A 58 7.13 -7.24 -6.96
N ALA A 59 6.55 -8.38 -7.34
CA ALA A 59 6.85 -9.04 -8.61
C ALA A 59 6.48 -8.15 -9.81
N GLY A 60 5.34 -7.47 -9.77
CA GLY A 60 4.94 -6.51 -10.80
C GLY A 60 5.91 -5.34 -10.92
N PHE A 61 6.32 -4.75 -9.79
CA PHE A 61 7.28 -3.65 -9.76
C PHE A 61 8.66 -4.08 -10.31
N GLU A 62 9.22 -5.19 -9.81
CA GLU A 62 10.53 -5.69 -10.23
C GLU A 62 10.56 -6.17 -11.69
N SER A 63 9.41 -6.46 -12.31
CA SER A 63 9.34 -6.79 -13.73
C SER A 63 9.73 -5.62 -14.66
N ILE A 64 9.66 -4.39 -14.15
CA ILE A 64 10.02 -3.16 -14.86
C ILE A 64 11.27 -2.52 -14.25
N THR A 65 11.30 -2.39 -12.92
CA THR A 65 12.40 -1.74 -12.18
C THR A 65 12.94 -2.68 -11.11
N PRO A 66 14.04 -3.41 -11.39
CA PRO A 66 14.65 -4.30 -10.41
C PRO A 66 15.14 -3.54 -9.19
N LEU A 67 14.85 -4.05 -7.98
CA LEU A 67 15.38 -3.46 -6.76
C LEU A 67 16.85 -3.83 -6.58
N THR A 68 17.61 -2.89 -6.03
CA THR A 68 18.95 -3.20 -5.50
C THR A 68 18.85 -4.13 -4.29
N ALA A 69 19.96 -4.78 -3.94
CA ALA A 69 20.02 -5.63 -2.74
C ALA A 69 19.68 -4.86 -1.45
N VAL A 70 20.08 -3.58 -1.37
CA VAL A 70 19.80 -2.72 -0.21
C VAL A 70 18.32 -2.40 -0.12
N GLU A 71 17.69 -2.00 -1.23
CA GLU A 71 16.24 -1.72 -1.27
C GLU A 71 15.42 -2.96 -0.93
N LYS A 72 15.78 -4.11 -1.53
CA LYS A 72 15.11 -5.39 -1.26
C LYS A 72 15.26 -5.81 0.21
N GLY A 73 16.44 -5.65 0.79
CA GLY A 73 16.69 -5.92 2.20
C GLY A 73 15.94 -4.99 3.15
N ALA A 74 15.72 -3.74 2.76
CA ALA A 74 15.00 -2.75 3.57
C ALA A 74 13.47 -2.85 3.42
N LEU A 75 12.95 -3.42 2.33
CA LEU A 75 11.54 -3.34 1.95
C LEU A 75 10.58 -3.82 3.05
N PHE A 76 10.88 -4.95 3.70
CA PHE A 76 10.05 -5.47 4.78
C PHE A 76 9.90 -4.48 5.94
N LEU A 77 11.03 -3.92 6.39
CA LEU A 77 11.05 -2.92 7.45
C LEU A 77 10.33 -1.64 7.03
N LEU A 78 10.44 -1.23 5.77
CA LEU A 78 9.76 -0.07 5.23
C LEU A 78 8.24 -0.25 5.18
N VAL A 79 7.75 -1.45 4.84
CA VAL A 79 6.31 -1.78 4.89
C VAL A 79 5.80 -1.69 6.34
N CYS A 80 6.51 -2.29 7.30
CA CYS A 80 6.17 -2.17 8.72
C CYS A 80 6.18 -0.71 9.21
N SER A 81 7.20 0.05 8.81
CA SER A 81 7.32 1.47 9.16
C SER A 81 6.15 2.28 8.61
N ARG A 82 5.69 1.97 7.39
CA ARG A 82 4.56 2.65 6.78
C ARG A 82 3.23 2.29 7.45
N PHE A 83 3.04 1.05 7.89
CA PHE A 83 1.91 0.69 8.76
C PHE A 83 1.92 1.55 10.04
N CYS A 84 3.05 1.61 10.74
CA CYS A 84 3.19 2.43 11.95
C CYS A 84 2.84 3.91 11.68
N GLN A 85 3.41 4.49 10.63
CA GLN A 85 3.13 5.88 10.23
C GLN A 85 1.63 6.10 10.00
N SER A 86 1.00 5.26 9.16
CA SER A 86 -0.42 5.41 8.82
C SER A 86 -1.32 5.28 10.05
N LEU A 87 -1.07 4.29 10.90
CA LEU A 87 -1.89 4.02 12.08
C LEU A 87 -1.74 5.09 13.17
N VAL A 88 -0.53 5.58 13.40
CA VAL A 88 -0.27 6.67 14.36
C VAL A 88 -0.89 7.98 13.86
N MET A 89 -0.73 8.30 12.58
CA MET A 89 -1.34 9.49 11.98
C MET A 89 -2.86 9.44 12.03
N ALA A 90 -3.48 8.29 11.75
CA ALA A 90 -4.93 8.11 11.90
C ALA A 90 -5.39 8.37 13.34
N ALA A 91 -4.71 7.77 14.33
CA ALA A 91 -5.03 7.97 15.74
C ALA A 91 -4.91 9.43 16.17
N TYR A 92 -3.87 10.13 15.70
CA TYR A 92 -3.67 11.56 15.95
C TYR A 92 -4.76 12.42 15.30
N SER A 93 -5.07 12.19 14.01
CA SER A 93 -6.11 12.94 13.30
C SER A 93 -7.50 12.75 13.91
N CYS A 94 -7.81 11.56 14.45
CA CYS A 94 -9.05 11.33 15.20
C CYS A 94 -9.16 12.14 16.50
N GLN A 95 -8.04 12.51 17.13
CA GLN A 95 -8.05 13.38 18.31
C GLN A 95 -8.32 14.84 17.93
N LEU A 96 -7.80 15.29 16.77
CA LEU A 96 -7.99 16.66 16.28
C LEU A 96 -9.39 16.88 15.68
N TYR A 97 -9.90 15.88 14.96
CA TYR A 97 -11.13 15.96 14.17
C TYR A 97 -12.03 14.75 14.45
N PRO A 98 -12.58 14.63 15.67
CA PRO A 98 -13.34 13.47 16.09
C PRO A 98 -14.60 13.20 15.24
N GLU A 99 -15.16 14.22 14.61
CA GLU A 99 -16.28 14.12 13.66
C GLU A 99 -15.93 13.34 12.39
N ASN A 100 -14.65 13.29 12.03
CA ASN A 100 -14.13 12.60 10.84
C ASN A 100 -13.49 11.25 11.19
N LYS A 101 -13.73 10.72 12.40
CA LYS A 101 -13.09 9.50 12.90
C LYS A 101 -13.26 8.31 11.96
N ASP A 102 -14.45 8.10 11.42
CA ASP A 102 -14.72 6.95 10.55
C ASP A 102 -13.91 6.97 9.25
N TYR A 103 -13.59 8.18 8.76
CA TYR A 103 -12.73 8.38 7.59
C TYR A 103 -11.27 8.04 7.90
N PHE A 104 -10.72 8.57 8.99
CA PHE A 104 -9.32 8.31 9.36
C PHE A 104 -9.06 6.85 9.77
N MET A 105 -10.06 6.19 10.36
CA MET A 105 -9.90 4.84 10.90
C MET A 105 -10.01 3.74 9.83
N VAL A 106 -10.26 4.05 8.55
CA VAL A 106 -10.42 3.04 7.48
C VAL A 106 -9.25 2.06 7.47
N THR A 107 -8.01 2.56 7.42
CA THR A 107 -6.80 1.73 7.46
C THR A 107 -6.63 1.03 8.81
N ALA A 108 -7.02 1.67 9.91
CA ALA A 108 -6.88 1.11 11.26
C ALA A 108 -7.82 -0.08 11.54
N LYS A 109 -8.87 -0.31 10.73
CA LYS A 109 -9.79 -1.45 10.89
C LYS A 109 -9.07 -2.80 10.86
N THR A 110 -8.08 -2.96 9.98
CA THR A 110 -7.29 -4.19 9.83
C THR A 110 -5.79 -3.97 10.02
N GLY A 111 -5.31 -2.72 9.92
CA GLY A 111 -3.89 -2.41 9.91
C GLY A 111 -3.12 -2.83 11.16
N TRP A 112 -3.70 -2.69 12.36
CA TRP A 112 -3.04 -3.15 13.60
C TRP A 112 -2.79 -4.66 13.61
N LYS A 113 -3.76 -5.45 13.13
CA LYS A 113 -3.63 -6.91 13.01
C LYS A 113 -2.54 -7.29 12.01
N HIS A 114 -2.49 -6.61 10.86
CA HIS A 114 -1.49 -6.87 9.83
C HIS A 114 -0.09 -6.47 10.27
N LEU A 115 0.05 -5.33 10.96
CA LEU A 115 1.33 -4.91 11.54
C LEU A 115 1.83 -5.93 12.57
N GLN A 116 0.95 -6.42 13.45
CA GLN A 116 1.33 -7.46 14.42
C GLN A 116 1.79 -8.74 13.73
N GLN A 117 1.04 -9.21 12.72
CA GLN A 117 1.43 -10.38 11.94
C GLN A 117 2.80 -10.21 11.27
N MET A 118 3.06 -9.03 10.69
CA MET A 118 4.36 -8.72 10.09
C MET A 118 5.46 -8.71 11.15
N PHE A 119 5.23 -8.10 12.31
CA PHE A 119 6.20 -8.11 13.40
C PHE A 119 6.56 -9.53 13.86
N ASP A 120 5.55 -10.39 14.04
CA ASP A 120 5.74 -11.78 14.46
C ASP A 120 6.54 -12.61 13.42
N MET A 121 6.36 -12.33 12.13
CA MET A 121 7.10 -12.98 11.04
C MET A 121 8.55 -12.52 10.92
N GLY A 122 8.87 -11.33 11.43
CA GLY A 122 10.21 -10.75 11.36
C GLY A 122 11.13 -11.14 12.53
N GLN A 123 10.61 -11.89 13.51
CA GLN A 123 11.39 -12.50 14.59
C GLN A 123 12.08 -13.78 14.12
#